data_AF-A0A5B8BFK3-F1
#
_entry.id   AF-A0A5B8BFK3-F1
#
_cell.length_a   1.000
_cell.length_b   1.000
_cell.length_c   1.000
_cell.angle_alpha   90.00
_cell.angle_beta   90.00
_cell.angle_gamma   90.00
#
_symmetry.space_group_name_H-M   'P 1'
#
loop_
_entity.id
_entity.type
_entity.pdbx_description
1 polymer ?
#
loop_
_entity_poly.entity_id
_entity_poly.type
_entity_poly.pdbx_seq_one_letter_code
_entity_poly.pdbx_strand_id
1 'polypeptide(L)'
;MILIAALLAMTTMAAAETIYYGSRAGMVVTVVKKSNLNSTHAKITTIHTRENAIQFCREYIQKVTKKCIADNLAEGKELKTEISANCKTGKFTTLYGQGYQFRGPNPDYDPTGISTEYLIFQIGEVEPLDGSMASGYPVALEQFKALCPKRVD
;
A
#
# COMPACT_ATOMS: atom_id res chain seq x y z
N MET A 1 27.30 -50.38 -3.51
CA MET A 1 26.56 -49.29 -4.19
C MET A 1 26.05 -48.34 -3.12
N ILE A 2 26.66 -47.16 -2.99
CA ILE A 2 26.23 -46.12 -2.04
C ILE A 2 25.35 -45.15 -2.83
N LEU A 3 24.05 -45.15 -2.57
CA LEU A 3 23.15 -44.12 -3.09
C LEU A 3 23.34 -42.85 -2.27
N ILE A 4 23.91 -41.82 -2.87
CA ILE A 4 23.95 -40.47 -2.32
C ILE A 4 22.67 -39.78 -2.80
N ALA A 5 21.66 -39.69 -1.92
CA ALA A 5 20.46 -38.90 -2.17
C ALA A 5 20.81 -37.42 -1.95
N ALA A 6 20.95 -36.65 -3.03
CA ALA A 6 21.12 -35.21 -2.96
C ALA A 6 19.78 -34.56 -2.56
N LEU A 7 19.67 -34.08 -1.32
CA LEU A 7 18.60 -33.17 -0.91
C LEU A 7 18.80 -31.81 -1.61
N LEU A 8 18.00 -31.55 -2.64
CA LEU A 8 17.82 -30.22 -3.20
C LEU A 8 17.04 -29.37 -2.18
N ALA A 9 17.75 -28.55 -1.40
CA ALA A 9 17.14 -27.51 -0.59
C ALA A 9 16.51 -26.47 -1.53
N MET A 10 15.19 -26.52 -1.70
CA MET A 10 14.44 -25.47 -2.38
C MET A 10 14.39 -24.24 -1.48
N THR A 11 15.31 -23.30 -1.70
CA THR A 11 15.21 -21.97 -1.10
C THR A 11 14.05 -21.23 -1.76
N THR A 12 12.89 -21.19 -1.11
CA THR A 12 11.80 -20.31 -1.50
C THR A 12 12.26 -18.87 -1.29
N MET A 13 12.54 -18.16 -2.38
CA MET A 13 12.82 -16.73 -2.31
C MET A 13 11.52 -16.03 -1.92
N ALA A 14 11.44 -15.54 -0.68
CA ALA A 14 10.29 -14.79 -0.22
C ALA A 14 10.10 -13.57 -1.14
N ALA A 15 8.90 -13.44 -1.71
CA ALA A 15 8.56 -12.26 -2.48
C ALA A 15 8.72 -11.01 -1.60
N ALA A 16 9.31 -9.95 -2.15
CA ALA A 16 9.44 -8.70 -1.43
C ALA A 16 8.05 -8.17 -1.09
N GLU A 17 7.85 -7.74 0.17
CA GLU A 17 6.59 -7.16 0.58
C GLU A 17 6.40 -5.79 -0.08
N THR A 18 5.20 -5.52 -0.58
CA THR A 18 4.87 -4.28 -1.29
C THR A 18 3.62 -3.61 -0.75
N ILE A 19 3.54 -2.29 -0.92
CA ILE A 19 2.36 -1.48 -0.61
C ILE A 19 1.93 -0.72 -1.86
N TYR A 20 0.63 -0.62 -2.10
CA TYR A 20 0.09 0.19 -3.18
C TYR A 20 0.25 1.68 -2.90
N TYR A 21 0.80 2.41 -3.87
CA TYR A 21 0.82 3.86 -3.85
C TYR A 21 -0.27 4.46 -4.75
N GLY A 22 -0.88 3.67 -5.65
CA GLY A 22 -1.92 4.15 -6.56
C GLY A 22 -2.91 3.07 -6.98
N SER A 23 -3.88 3.47 -7.80
CA SER A 23 -5.07 2.70 -8.16
C SER A 23 -4.89 1.74 -9.34
N ARG A 24 -3.74 1.78 -10.04
CA ARG A 24 -3.49 0.94 -11.21
C ARG A 24 -2.65 -0.27 -10.85
N ALA A 25 -2.80 -1.34 -11.63
CA ALA A 25 -2.00 -2.55 -11.47
C ALA A 25 -0.49 -2.24 -11.52
N GLY A 26 0.28 -2.89 -10.66
CA GLY A 26 1.70 -2.63 -10.51
C GLY A 26 2.10 -1.27 -9.92
N MET A 27 1.17 -0.39 -9.50
CA MET A 27 1.50 0.83 -8.73
C MET A 27 1.83 0.49 -7.27
N VAL A 28 2.97 -0.17 -7.09
CA VAL A 28 3.45 -0.64 -5.79
C VAL A 28 4.84 -0.10 -5.48
N VAL A 29 5.14 0.07 -4.20
CA VAL A 29 6.49 0.32 -3.69
C VAL A 29 6.92 -0.83 -2.79
N THR A 30 8.23 -1.04 -2.69
CA THR A 30 8.79 -2.12 -1.87
C THR A 30 8.95 -1.65 -0.43
N VAL A 31 8.46 -2.44 0.53
CA VAL A 31 8.66 -2.19 1.97
C VAL A 31 10.08 -2.56 2.35
N VAL A 32 10.83 -1.60 2.93
CA VAL A 32 12.20 -1.84 3.40
C VAL A 32 12.29 -1.87 4.92
N LYS A 33 11.32 -1.27 5.62
CA LYS A 33 11.29 -1.29 7.09
C LYS A 33 9.87 -1.09 7.60
N LYS A 34 9.54 -1.80 8.66
CA LYS A 34 8.34 -1.57 9.48
C LYS A 34 8.76 -1.28 10.92
N SER A 35 8.06 -0.39 11.60
CA SER A 35 8.31 -0.10 13.00
C SER A 35 7.04 0.32 13.73
N ASN A 36 6.90 -0.15 14.97
CA ASN A 36 5.84 0.23 15.90
C ASN A 36 4.41 0.12 15.33
N LEU A 37 4.14 -0.89 14.49
CA LEU A 37 2.79 -1.13 13.95
C LEU A 37 1.77 -1.20 15.09
N ASN A 38 0.54 -0.76 14.83
CA ASN A 38 -0.54 -0.69 15.83
C ASN A 38 -0.27 0.23 17.02
N SER A 39 0.69 1.15 16.94
CA SER A 39 0.99 2.11 18.00
C SER A 39 0.64 3.55 17.61
N THR A 40 0.91 4.51 18.50
CA THR A 40 0.78 5.94 18.20
C THR A 40 1.88 6.48 17.27
N HIS A 41 2.88 5.67 16.94
CA HIS A 41 4.04 6.04 16.12
C HIS A 41 4.37 4.96 15.06
N ALA A 42 3.33 4.33 14.50
CA ALA A 42 3.49 3.32 13.47
C ALA A 42 4.11 3.95 12.22
N LYS A 43 5.10 3.27 11.62
CA LYS A 43 5.79 3.73 10.42
C LYS A 43 6.15 2.57 9.50
N ILE A 44 6.04 2.81 8.21
CA ILE A 44 6.57 1.92 7.17
C ILE A 44 7.41 2.76 6.22
N THR A 45 8.67 2.35 6.04
CA THR A 45 9.59 2.94 5.07
C THR A 45 9.57 2.10 3.79
N THR A 46 9.54 2.76 2.65
CA THR A 46 9.43 2.15 1.33
C THR A 46 10.46 2.72 0.36
N ILE A 47 10.72 1.98 -0.72
CA ILE A 47 11.50 2.43 -1.86
C ILE A 47 10.79 2.07 -3.16
N HIS A 48 10.79 2.99 -4.12
CA HIS A 48 10.33 2.71 -5.47
C HIS A 48 11.51 2.20 -6.31
N THR A 49 11.52 0.90 -6.59
CA THR A 49 12.61 0.22 -7.28
C THR A 49 12.40 0.15 -8.79
N ARG A 50 13.45 -0.26 -9.51
CA ARG A 50 13.34 -0.56 -10.94
C ARG A 50 12.37 -1.72 -11.19
N GLU A 51 12.35 -2.71 -10.31
CA GLU A 51 11.49 -3.88 -10.37
C GLU A 51 10.02 -3.48 -10.21
N ASN A 52 9.72 -2.53 -9.32
CA ASN A 52 8.38 -1.93 -9.19
C ASN A 52 7.96 -1.24 -10.48
N ALA A 53 8.82 -0.43 -11.08
CA ALA A 53 8.50 0.24 -12.34
C ALA A 53 8.31 -0.75 -13.52
N ILE A 54 9.11 -1.82 -13.57
CA ILE A 54 8.93 -2.91 -14.54
C ILE A 54 7.57 -3.60 -14.33
N GLN A 55 7.14 -3.78 -13.08
CA GLN A 55 5.85 -4.35 -12.74
C GLN A 55 4.70 -3.48 -13.26
N PHE A 56 4.71 -2.18 -12.96
CA PHE A 56 3.73 -1.23 -13.51
C PHE A 56 3.68 -1.26 -15.04
N CYS A 57 4.84 -1.20 -15.71
CA CYS A 57 4.91 -1.22 -17.17
C CYS A 57 4.36 -2.51 -17.79
N ARG A 58 4.50 -3.64 -17.10
CA ARG A 58 3.97 -4.94 -17.54
C ARG A 58 2.48 -5.06 -17.25
N GLU A 59 2.04 -4.72 -16.04
CA GLU A 59 0.69 -5.04 -15.57
C GLU A 59 -0.34 -3.98 -15.96
N TYR A 60 0.05 -2.71 -16.06
CA TYR A 60 -0.85 -1.64 -16.45
C TYR A 60 -0.65 -1.20 -17.89
N ILE A 61 0.58 -0.86 -18.27
CA ILE A 61 0.88 -0.38 -19.64
C ILE A 61 0.91 -1.54 -20.66
N GLN A 62 1.06 -2.79 -20.20
CA GLN A 62 1.13 -3.99 -21.04
C GLN A 62 2.32 -3.99 -22.03
N LYS A 63 3.34 -3.15 -21.76
CA LYS A 63 4.54 -3.06 -22.58
C LYS A 63 5.74 -2.55 -21.79
N VAL A 64 6.73 -3.41 -21.59
CA VAL A 64 7.97 -3.06 -20.90
C VAL A 64 8.93 -2.39 -21.88
N THR A 65 9.12 -1.07 -21.73
CA THR A 65 10.10 -0.29 -22.50
C THR A 65 11.02 0.47 -21.57
N LYS A 66 12.22 0.83 -22.05
CA LYS A 66 13.15 1.69 -21.29
C LYS A 66 12.49 3.03 -20.91
N LYS A 67 11.69 3.61 -21.81
CA LYS A 67 10.95 4.85 -21.58
C LYS A 67 9.92 4.70 -20.46
N CYS A 68 9.05 3.69 -20.54
CA CYS A 68 8.04 3.46 -19.49
C CYS A 68 8.67 3.31 -18.11
N ILE A 69 9.74 2.51 -18.01
CA ILE A 69 10.43 2.31 -16.72
C ILE A 69 11.03 3.63 -16.22
N ALA A 70 11.65 4.43 -17.09
CA ALA A 70 12.24 5.70 -16.72
C ALA A 70 11.19 6.73 -16.28
N ASP A 71 10.07 6.83 -17.00
CA ASP A 71 8.97 7.74 -16.68
C ASP A 71 8.35 7.38 -15.33
N ASN A 72 8.03 6.10 -15.10
CA ASN A 72 7.45 5.68 -13.83
C ASN A 72 8.44 5.78 -12.65
N LEU A 73 9.74 5.53 -12.87
CA LEU A 73 10.77 5.83 -11.86
C LEU A 73 10.84 7.33 -11.55
N ALA A 74 10.60 8.21 -12.51
CA ALA A 74 10.56 9.65 -12.29
C ALA A 74 9.34 10.05 -11.46
N GLU A 75 8.15 9.53 -11.79
CA GLU A 75 6.92 9.72 -10.98
C GLU A 75 7.14 9.23 -9.54
N GLY A 76 7.78 8.08 -9.35
CA GLY A 76 8.05 7.55 -8.02
C GLY A 76 8.94 8.45 -7.14
N LYS A 77 9.66 9.42 -7.71
CA LYS A 77 10.44 10.41 -6.93
C LYS A 77 9.54 11.43 -6.22
N GLU A 78 8.29 11.57 -6.65
CA GLU A 78 7.31 12.44 -6.01
C GLU A 78 6.73 11.81 -4.74
N LEU A 79 6.87 10.49 -4.59
CA LEU A 79 6.43 9.76 -3.41
C LEU A 79 7.34 10.04 -2.21
N LYS A 80 6.70 10.15 -1.04
CA LYS A 80 7.37 10.03 0.25
C LYS A 80 7.90 8.61 0.40
N THR A 81 9.03 8.50 1.10
CA THR A 81 9.64 7.21 1.42
C THR A 81 9.09 6.60 2.71
N GLU A 82 8.19 7.29 3.40
CA GLU A 82 7.62 6.85 4.66
C GLU A 82 6.12 7.16 4.70
N ILE A 83 5.35 6.18 5.17
CA ILE A 83 4.00 6.38 5.68
C ILE A 83 4.01 6.22 7.19
N SER A 84 3.11 6.94 7.87
CA SER A 84 3.04 6.90 9.33
C SER A 84 1.62 7.02 9.84
N ALA A 85 1.36 6.48 11.03
CA ALA A 85 0.08 6.57 11.69
C ALA A 85 0.19 6.70 13.21
N ASN A 86 -0.83 7.34 13.77
CA ASN A 86 -1.22 7.17 15.15
C ASN A 86 -2.46 6.26 15.17
N CYS A 87 -2.25 4.96 15.42
CA CYS A 87 -3.33 3.96 15.37
C CYS A 87 -4.39 4.14 16.46
N LYS A 88 -4.07 4.86 17.55
CA LYS A 88 -5.05 5.21 18.59
C LYS A 88 -6.06 6.24 18.08
N THR A 89 -5.60 7.30 17.42
CA THR A 89 -6.47 8.36 16.88
C THR A 89 -6.99 8.07 15.48
N GLY A 90 -6.39 7.09 14.80
CA GLY A 90 -6.68 6.75 13.41
C GLY A 90 -6.08 7.72 12.39
N LYS A 91 -5.30 8.73 12.82
CA LYS A 91 -4.66 9.69 11.91
C LYS A 91 -3.44 9.07 11.22
N PHE A 92 -3.29 9.29 9.92
CA PHE A 92 -2.17 8.76 9.15
C PHE A 92 -1.78 9.64 7.96
N THR A 93 -0.57 9.44 7.45
CA THR A 93 -0.02 10.10 6.26
C THR A 93 0.40 9.05 5.25
N THR A 94 0.02 9.25 3.99
CA THR A 94 0.23 8.32 2.88
C THR A 94 1.52 8.60 2.10
N LEU A 95 1.82 7.75 1.11
CA LEU A 95 2.98 7.90 0.21
C LEU A 95 2.95 9.17 -0.63
N TYR A 96 1.79 9.78 -0.88
CA TYR A 96 1.71 11.10 -1.55
C TYR A 96 1.75 12.26 -0.54
N GLY A 97 1.87 11.96 0.76
CA GLY A 97 1.94 12.96 1.82
C GLY A 97 0.59 13.54 2.24
N GLN A 98 -0.54 13.05 1.73
CA GLN A 98 -1.84 13.50 2.21
C GLN A 98 -2.10 12.97 3.63
N GLY A 99 -2.81 13.76 4.43
CA GLY A 99 -3.27 13.37 5.76
C GLY A 99 -4.69 12.83 5.73
N TYR A 100 -4.93 11.71 6.40
CA TYR A 100 -6.24 11.10 6.57
C TYR A 100 -6.52 10.73 8.02
N GLN A 101 -7.78 10.45 8.32
CA GLN A 101 -8.23 9.86 9.58
C GLN A 101 -9.18 8.70 9.33
N PHE A 102 -8.78 7.50 9.77
CA PHE A 102 -9.65 6.34 9.91
C PHE A 102 -10.52 6.48 11.15
N ARG A 103 -11.84 6.41 10.99
CA ARG A 103 -12.81 6.56 12.08
C ARG A 103 -13.48 5.24 12.50
N GLY A 104 -13.20 4.13 11.81
CA GLY A 104 -13.75 2.82 12.15
C GLY A 104 -14.71 2.28 11.08
N PRO A 105 -15.37 1.15 11.36
CA PRO A 105 -16.38 0.58 10.48
C PRO A 105 -17.50 1.58 10.17
N ASN A 106 -18.02 1.53 8.96
CA ASN A 106 -19.20 2.29 8.58
C ASN A 106 -20.46 1.56 9.09
N PRO A 107 -21.28 2.18 9.94
CA PRO A 107 -22.52 1.56 10.43
C PRO A 107 -23.54 1.28 9.32
N ASP A 108 -23.45 2.01 8.20
CA ASP A 108 -24.33 1.87 7.04
C ASP A 108 -23.71 1.00 5.94
N TYR A 109 -22.70 0.18 6.28
CA TYR A 109 -22.07 -0.71 5.32
C TYR A 109 -23.04 -1.79 4.83
N ASP A 110 -23.24 -1.83 3.51
CA ASP A 110 -23.98 -2.88 2.81
C ASP A 110 -23.03 -3.52 1.79
N PRO A 111 -22.67 -4.80 1.96
CA PRO A 111 -21.77 -5.50 1.03
C PRO A 111 -22.38 -5.68 -0.37
N THR A 112 -23.69 -5.47 -0.54
CA THR A 112 -24.38 -5.48 -1.83
C THR A 112 -24.60 -4.08 -2.40
N GLY A 113 -24.33 -3.05 -1.61
CA GLY A 113 -24.51 -1.65 -1.96
C GLY A 113 -23.21 -0.97 -2.42
N ILE A 114 -23.22 0.36 -2.40
CA ILE A 114 -22.08 1.22 -2.77
C ILE A 114 -21.40 1.86 -1.55
N SER A 115 -21.86 1.57 -0.33
CA SER A 115 -21.28 2.17 0.88
C SER A 115 -19.91 1.57 1.19
N THR A 116 -19.04 2.40 1.78
CA THR A 116 -17.69 1.99 2.19
C THR A 116 -17.75 1.12 3.43
N GLU A 117 -16.87 0.11 3.53
CA GLU A 117 -16.74 -0.73 4.73
C GLU A 117 -16.24 0.06 5.96
N TYR A 118 -15.37 1.04 5.72
CA TYR A 118 -14.77 1.87 6.75
C TYR A 118 -14.91 3.35 6.43
N LEU A 119 -15.01 4.16 7.47
CA LEU A 119 -15.04 5.60 7.35
C LEU A 119 -13.61 6.16 7.37
N ILE A 120 -13.18 6.73 6.25
CA ILE A 120 -11.90 7.44 6.12
C ILE A 120 -12.19 8.87 5.67
N PHE A 121 -11.63 9.84 6.38
CA PHE A 121 -11.75 11.26 6.06
C PHE A 121 -10.39 11.81 5.67
N GLN A 122 -10.33 12.63 4.64
CA GLN A 122 -9.16 13.50 4.45
C GLN A 122 -9.15 14.56 5.57
N ILE A 123 -7.97 14.87 6.11
CA ILE A 123 -7.87 15.85 7.19
C ILE A 123 -8.35 17.22 6.70
N GLY A 124 -9.34 17.78 7.40
CA GLY A 124 -9.98 19.05 7.07
C GLY A 124 -11.35 18.90 6.41
N GLU A 125 -11.66 17.70 5.89
CA GLU A 125 -12.96 17.43 5.25
C GLU A 125 -14.01 16.98 6.27
N VAL A 126 -15.27 17.29 5.96
CA VAL A 126 -16.44 16.91 6.76
C VAL A 126 -17.08 15.62 6.29
N GLU A 127 -16.91 15.25 5.03
CA GLU A 127 -17.43 14.03 4.42
C GLU A 127 -16.36 12.94 4.32
N PRO A 128 -16.74 11.65 4.45
CA PRO A 128 -15.81 10.55 4.22
C PRO A 128 -15.50 10.41 2.72
N LEU A 129 -14.41 9.71 2.41
CA LEU A 129 -14.16 9.26 1.05
C LEU A 129 -15.28 8.31 0.61
N ASP A 130 -15.71 8.47 -0.65
CA ASP A 130 -16.87 7.80 -1.23
C ASP A 130 -16.65 6.33 -1.64
N GLY A 131 -15.47 5.77 -1.36
CA GLY A 131 -15.13 4.39 -1.74
C GLY A 131 -14.55 4.21 -3.13
N SER A 132 -14.64 5.23 -4.00
CA SER A 132 -14.17 5.15 -5.38
C SER A 132 -12.64 5.14 -5.48
N MET A 133 -12.12 4.65 -6.61
CA MET A 133 -10.70 4.80 -6.93
C MET A 133 -10.30 6.27 -7.09
N ALA A 134 -11.24 7.14 -7.46
CA ALA A 134 -11.01 8.56 -7.70
C ALA A 134 -10.82 9.33 -6.38
N SER A 135 -11.55 8.98 -5.32
CA SER A 135 -11.33 9.54 -3.97
C SER A 135 -10.05 9.01 -3.32
N GLY A 136 -9.45 7.96 -3.88
CA GLY A 136 -8.25 7.32 -3.34
C GLY A 136 -8.54 6.40 -2.15
N TYR A 137 -9.81 6.12 -1.85
CA TYR A 137 -10.22 5.31 -0.70
C TYR A 137 -9.51 3.96 -0.60
N PRO A 138 -9.43 3.14 -1.67
CA PRO A 138 -8.81 1.81 -1.55
C PRO A 138 -7.32 1.90 -1.22
N VAL A 139 -6.62 2.89 -1.77
CA VAL A 139 -5.19 3.10 -1.52
C VAL A 139 -4.95 3.59 -0.09
N ALA A 140 -5.76 4.56 0.37
CA ALA A 140 -5.68 5.08 1.73
C ALA A 140 -5.99 3.99 2.77
N LEU A 141 -7.02 3.17 2.53
CA LEU A 141 -7.39 2.06 3.39
C LEU A 141 -6.25 1.04 3.49
N GLU A 142 -5.71 0.55 2.39
CA GLU A 142 -4.65 -0.47 2.40
C GLU A 142 -3.36 0.03 3.10
N GLN A 143 -2.97 1.30 2.90
CA GLN A 143 -1.86 1.89 3.63
C GLN A 143 -2.14 1.99 5.14
N PHE A 144 -3.37 2.32 5.53
CA PHE A 144 -3.77 2.30 6.94
C PHE A 144 -3.77 0.88 7.52
N LYS A 145 -4.30 -0.12 6.80
CA LYS A 145 -4.26 -1.53 7.23
C LYS A 145 -2.82 -2.00 7.46
N ALA A 146 -1.89 -1.62 6.59
CA ALA A 146 -0.48 -1.96 6.75
C ALA A 146 0.13 -1.36 8.03
N LEU A 147 -0.25 -0.13 8.40
CA LEU A 147 0.24 0.56 9.60
C LEU A 147 -0.43 0.09 10.90
N CYS A 148 -1.73 -0.19 10.83
CA CYS A 148 -2.61 -0.42 11.98
C CYS A 148 -3.51 -1.66 11.77
N PRO A 149 -2.97 -2.87 11.48
CA PRO A 149 -3.80 -4.03 11.13
C PRO A 149 -4.86 -4.38 12.18
N LYS A 150 -4.58 -4.20 13.49
CA LYS A 150 -5.55 -4.49 14.57
C LYS A 150 -6.78 -3.58 14.61
N ARG A 151 -6.86 -2.57 13.74
CA ARG A 151 -7.99 -1.63 13.64
C ARG A 151 -9.03 -2.05 12.59
N VAL A 152 -8.71 -3.06 11.79
CA VAL A 152 -9.44 -3.53 10.60
C VAL A 152 -9.52 -5.06 10.54
N ASP A 153 -9.10 -5.74 11.61
CA ASP A 153 -9.22 -7.19 11.80
C ASP A 153 -10.64 -7.57 12.27
#